data_AF-A0A3P7LG42-F1
#
_entry.id   AF-A0A3P7LG42-F1
#
_cell.length_a   1.000
_cell.length_b   1.000
_cell.length_c   1.000
_cell.angle_alpha   90.00
_cell.angle_beta   90.00
_cell.angle_gamma   90.00
#
_symmetry.space_group_name_H-M   'P 1'
#
loop_
_entity.id
_entity.type
_entity.pdbx_description
1 polymer ?
#
loop_
_entity_poly.entity_id
_entity_poly.type
_entity_poly.pdbx_seq_one_letter_code
_entity_poly.pdbx_strand_id
1 'polypeptide(L)'
;MPDRDLFFCQTLSVIRGRSCFQVDFADPYIGGEFLRFGNVQEELMCCMQPEILAGRLFMERLLPQEAALVIGAERFCSCTGYARNLAWSEDFREADQGSVRDVRSRWKKCIVAIDATHFKNASAQFQDTYLYRELNKAFIGFTDMAAPYESLPCTVVSGNWGCGIFKGNKALKALIQLMACAQAGKALAYSTFQDESLEKELKRTYDNLVASECTVGKCFIY
;
A
#
# COMPACT_ATOMS: atom_id res chain seq x y z
N MET A 1 16.13 -18.34 3.58
CA MET A 1 15.26 -17.27 3.03
C MET A 1 15.22 -16.11 4.03
N PRO A 2 16.20 -15.20 4.08
CA PRO A 2 16.31 -14.26 5.20
C PRO A 2 15.60 -12.92 5.00
N ASP A 3 15.07 -12.59 3.82
CA ASP A 3 14.64 -11.21 3.51
C ASP A 3 13.13 -11.04 3.24
N ARG A 4 12.28 -11.97 3.70
CA ARG A 4 10.80 -11.93 3.49
C ARG A 4 10.04 -11.62 4.77
N ASP A 5 10.48 -10.59 5.46
CA ASP A 5 10.02 -10.29 6.81
C ASP A 5 8.80 -9.35 6.85
N LEU A 6 7.93 -9.57 7.84
CA LEU A 6 6.94 -8.60 8.30
C LEU A 6 7.58 -7.68 9.35
N PHE A 7 7.53 -6.38 9.08
CA PHE A 7 7.92 -5.32 10.02
C PHE A 7 6.72 -4.42 10.32
N PHE A 8 6.69 -3.80 11.48
CA PHE A 8 5.67 -2.81 11.82
C PHE A 8 6.24 -1.39 11.71
N CYS A 9 5.43 -0.47 11.20
CA CYS A 9 5.79 0.95 11.08
C CYS A 9 4.67 1.86 11.56
N GLN A 10 5.03 3.05 12.05
CA GLN A 10 4.05 3.99 12.61
C GLN A 10 3.25 4.75 11.54
N THR A 11 3.77 4.85 10.31
CA THR A 11 3.17 5.62 9.23
C THR A 11 3.36 4.91 7.87
N LEU A 12 2.65 5.38 6.85
CA LEU A 12 2.82 4.95 5.45
C LEU A 12 3.97 5.70 4.70
N SER A 13 4.84 6.38 5.45
CA SER A 13 5.94 7.14 4.86
C SER A 13 7.10 6.24 4.43
N VAL A 14 7.93 6.76 3.52
CA VAL A 14 9.16 6.09 3.09
C VAL A 14 10.04 5.80 4.29
N ILE A 15 10.55 4.57 4.39
CA ILE A 15 11.53 4.21 5.42
C ILE A 15 12.86 4.85 5.04
N ARG A 16 13.37 5.75 5.90
CA ARG A 16 14.61 6.50 5.64
C ARG A 16 15.76 5.56 5.24
N GLY A 17 16.43 5.89 4.14
CA GLY A 17 17.56 5.13 3.62
C GLY A 17 17.19 3.83 2.89
N ARG A 18 15.90 3.53 2.69
CA ARG A 18 15.42 2.38 1.93
C ARG A 18 14.53 2.83 0.79
N SER A 19 14.71 2.21 -0.37
CA SER A 19 13.70 2.27 -1.43
C SER A 19 12.53 1.38 -1.02
N CYS A 20 11.31 1.90 -1.05
CA CYS A 20 10.10 1.15 -0.76
C CYS A 20 8.95 1.51 -1.70
N PHE A 21 8.03 0.57 -1.89
CA PHE A 21 6.70 0.89 -2.37
C PHE A 21 5.94 1.59 -1.26
N GLN A 22 5.22 2.65 -1.58
CA GLN A 22 4.20 3.23 -0.73
C GLN A 22 2.85 2.85 -1.32
N VAL A 23 2.04 2.11 -0.56
CA VAL A 23 0.72 1.70 -1.04
C VAL A 23 -0.25 2.86 -0.91
N ASP A 24 -0.84 3.24 -2.04
CA ASP A 24 -2.00 4.10 -2.13
C ASP A 24 -3.27 3.23 -2.05
N PHE A 25 -4.12 3.50 -1.06
CA PHE A 25 -5.38 2.79 -0.82
C PHE A 25 -6.46 3.37 -1.72
N ALA A 26 -6.23 3.20 -3.02
CA ALA A 26 -6.86 3.96 -4.06
C ALA A 26 -8.36 3.64 -4.23
N ASP A 27 -9.09 4.61 -4.77
CA ASP A 27 -10.25 4.38 -5.62
C ASP A 27 -9.79 3.80 -6.98
N PRO A 28 -10.61 2.99 -7.67
CA PRO A 28 -10.25 2.55 -9.02
C PRO A 28 -10.06 3.71 -10.02
N TYR A 29 -10.55 4.93 -9.73
CA TYR A 29 -10.15 6.15 -10.43
C TYR A 29 -9.06 6.87 -9.63
N ILE A 30 -7.82 6.85 -10.13
CA ILE A 30 -6.63 7.41 -9.46
C ILE A 30 -6.89 8.81 -8.86
N GLY A 31 -6.51 9.00 -7.60
CA GLY A 31 -6.73 10.22 -6.84
C GLY A 31 -8.15 10.39 -6.31
N GLY A 32 -9.00 9.35 -6.44
CA GLY A 32 -10.33 9.26 -5.84
C GLY A 32 -11.15 10.54 -5.93
N GLU A 33 -11.55 11.03 -4.77
CA GLU A 33 -12.38 12.22 -4.61
C GLU A 33 -11.56 13.48 -4.26
N PHE A 34 -10.25 13.49 -4.56
CA PHE A 34 -9.32 14.59 -4.23
C PHE A 34 -9.82 15.96 -4.72
N LEU A 35 -10.31 16.05 -5.96
CA LEU A 35 -10.83 17.29 -6.54
C LEU A 35 -12.26 17.64 -6.07
N ARG A 36 -12.81 16.89 -5.11
CA ARG A 36 -14.18 17.05 -4.60
C ARG A 36 -14.17 17.24 -3.09
N PHE A 37 -14.32 16.16 -2.32
CA PHE A 37 -14.45 16.20 -0.86
C PHE A 37 -13.65 15.11 -0.14
N GLY A 38 -12.92 14.28 -0.89
CA GLY A 38 -12.09 13.22 -0.34
C GLY A 38 -10.96 13.79 0.50
N ASN A 39 -10.73 13.21 1.68
CA ASN A 39 -9.71 13.64 2.65
C ASN A 39 -9.19 12.44 3.45
N VAL A 40 -9.22 11.25 2.85
CA VAL A 40 -8.69 10.02 3.48
C VAL A 40 -7.31 9.72 2.91
N GLN A 41 -6.86 8.46 2.97
CA GLN A 41 -5.46 8.12 2.73
C GLN A 41 -4.98 8.45 1.30
N GLU A 42 -5.77 8.16 0.26
CA GLU A 42 -5.41 8.47 -1.14
C GLU A 42 -5.34 9.98 -1.37
N GLU A 43 -6.36 10.72 -0.93
CA GLU A 43 -6.37 12.17 -1.14
C GLU A 43 -5.30 12.88 -0.33
N LEU A 44 -4.97 12.39 0.86
CA LEU A 44 -3.82 12.85 1.63
C LEU A 44 -2.51 12.60 0.87
N MET A 45 -2.36 11.44 0.24
CA MET A 45 -1.18 11.15 -0.58
C MET A 45 -1.10 12.08 -1.79
N CYS A 46 -2.21 12.33 -2.48
CA CYS A 46 -2.29 13.32 -3.57
C CYS A 46 -1.97 14.74 -3.10
N CYS A 47 -2.40 15.13 -1.90
CA CYS A 47 -2.10 16.44 -1.33
C CYS A 47 -0.59 16.63 -1.13
N MET A 48 0.07 15.62 -0.55
CA MET A 48 1.52 15.65 -0.31
C MET A 48 2.34 15.48 -1.59
N GLN A 49 1.81 14.76 -2.57
CA GLN A 49 2.49 14.33 -3.79
C GLN A 49 1.58 14.56 -5.02
N PRO A 50 1.29 15.81 -5.39
CA PRO A 50 0.29 16.18 -6.40
C PRO A 50 0.59 15.65 -7.81
N GLU A 51 1.82 15.24 -8.10
CA GLU A 51 2.20 14.64 -9.39
C GLU A 51 1.45 13.33 -9.68
N ILE A 52 0.89 12.66 -8.65
CA ILE A 52 -0.02 11.50 -8.81
C ILE A 52 -1.24 11.88 -9.67
N LEU A 53 -1.74 13.12 -9.53
CA LEU A 53 -2.96 13.58 -10.20
C LEU A 53 -2.79 13.71 -11.71
N ALA A 54 -1.56 13.72 -12.24
CA ALA A 54 -1.32 13.66 -13.67
C ALA A 54 -1.98 12.41 -14.29
N GLY A 55 -2.03 11.29 -13.55
CA GLY A 55 -2.69 10.05 -13.98
C GLY A 55 -4.17 10.26 -14.34
N ARG A 56 -4.87 11.19 -13.68
CA ARG A 56 -6.29 11.48 -13.97
C ARG A 56 -6.55 12.03 -15.37
N LEU A 57 -5.52 12.55 -16.04
CA LEU A 57 -5.65 13.09 -17.39
C LEU A 57 -5.72 11.99 -18.45
N PHE A 58 -5.17 10.80 -18.19
CA PHE A 58 -4.96 9.79 -19.22
C PHE A 58 -5.22 8.35 -18.78
N MET A 59 -5.38 8.08 -17.48
CA MET A 59 -5.70 6.75 -16.97
C MET A 59 -7.21 6.56 -16.87
N GLU A 60 -7.70 5.46 -17.44
CA GLU A 60 -9.06 4.98 -17.20
C GLU A 60 -9.15 4.31 -15.82
N ARG A 61 -10.38 3.99 -15.40
CA ARG A 61 -10.68 3.18 -14.22
C ARG A 61 -9.87 1.88 -14.22
N LEU A 62 -9.16 1.61 -13.13
CA LEU A 62 -8.45 0.35 -12.92
C LEU A 62 -9.42 -0.84 -12.94
N LEU A 63 -9.11 -1.83 -13.76
CA LEU A 63 -9.78 -3.13 -13.76
C LEU A 63 -9.28 -3.99 -12.58
N PRO A 64 -9.99 -5.08 -12.22
CA PRO A 64 -9.57 -5.94 -11.11
C PRO A 64 -8.18 -6.58 -11.27
N GLN A 65 -7.64 -6.63 -12.49
CA GLN A 65 -6.30 -7.16 -12.80
C GLN A 65 -5.26 -6.07 -13.10
N GLU A 66 -5.52 -4.82 -12.72
CA GLU A 66 -4.62 -3.70 -12.99
C GLU A 66 -4.16 -3.03 -11.69
N ALA A 67 -2.98 -2.43 -11.72
CA ALA A 67 -2.49 -1.53 -10.68
C ALA A 67 -1.74 -0.39 -11.36
N ALA A 68 -1.65 0.76 -10.70
CA ALA A 68 -0.87 1.88 -11.23
C ALA A 68 0.42 2.06 -10.42
N LEU A 69 1.52 2.29 -11.12
CA LEU A 69 2.80 2.66 -10.51
C LEU A 69 3.12 4.12 -10.82
N VAL A 70 3.35 4.91 -9.77
CA VAL A 70 3.84 6.28 -9.89
C VAL A 70 5.28 6.30 -9.38
N ILE A 71 6.23 6.33 -10.32
CA ILE A 71 7.66 6.27 -10.02
C ILE A 71 8.24 7.67 -10.07
N GLY A 72 8.83 8.11 -8.96
CA GLY A 72 9.54 9.38 -8.90
C GLY A 72 8.77 10.61 -8.45
N ALA A 73 7.50 10.45 -8.04
CA ALA A 73 6.68 11.59 -7.61
C ALA A 73 7.27 12.28 -6.38
N GLU A 74 7.55 13.58 -6.48
CA GLU A 74 8.08 14.40 -5.39
C GLU A 74 7.02 14.63 -4.31
N ARG A 75 7.45 14.61 -3.05
CA ARG A 75 6.65 15.11 -1.95
C ARG A 75 6.99 16.58 -1.71
N PHE A 76 5.97 17.42 -1.59
CA PHE A 76 6.10 18.87 -1.45
C PHE A 76 5.72 19.40 -0.08
N CYS A 77 4.89 18.67 0.68
CA CYS A 77 4.48 19.09 2.01
C CYS A 77 4.29 17.94 2.98
N SER A 78 4.24 18.30 4.26
CA SER A 78 3.73 17.47 5.34
C SER A 78 2.35 17.94 5.75
N CYS A 79 1.51 16.99 6.13
CA CYS A 79 0.18 17.25 6.65
C CYS A 79 0.01 16.59 8.02
N THR A 80 -0.87 17.15 8.84
CA THR A 80 -1.31 16.57 10.12
C THR A 80 -2.80 16.34 10.12
N GLY A 81 -3.29 15.55 11.07
CA GLY A 81 -4.69 15.16 11.13
C GLY A 81 -5.10 14.19 10.02
N TYR A 82 -6.39 13.90 9.93
CA TYR A 82 -6.97 12.97 8.97
C TYR A 82 -8.46 13.29 8.77
N ALA A 83 -9.01 13.00 7.59
CA ALA A 83 -10.39 13.32 7.24
C ALA A 83 -10.72 14.79 7.52
N ARG A 84 -11.71 15.07 8.37
CA ARG A 84 -12.20 16.44 8.64
C ARG A 84 -11.18 17.37 9.29
N ASN A 85 -10.16 16.80 9.94
CA ASN A 85 -9.13 17.57 10.65
C ASN A 85 -7.81 17.60 9.88
N LEU A 86 -7.80 17.17 8.60
CA LEU A 86 -6.63 17.21 7.76
C LEU A 86 -6.18 18.68 7.56
N ALA A 87 -4.92 18.96 7.85
CA ALA A 87 -4.34 20.28 7.71
C ALA A 87 -2.93 20.20 7.11
N TRP A 88 -2.59 21.16 6.26
CA TRP A 88 -1.20 21.40 5.90
C TRP A 88 -0.40 21.75 7.15
N SER A 89 0.82 21.23 7.25
CA SER A 89 1.70 21.42 8.40
C SER A 89 2.90 22.29 8.04
N GLU A 90 3.68 21.84 7.05
CA GLU A 90 4.94 22.47 6.66
C GLU A 90 5.35 22.06 5.24
N ASP A 91 6.27 22.83 4.66
CA ASP A 91 6.92 22.47 3.41
C ASP A 91 7.80 21.24 3.60
N PHE A 92 7.88 20.40 2.57
CA PHE A 92 8.73 19.23 2.55
C PHE A 92 9.65 19.29 1.33
N ARG A 93 10.95 19.19 1.56
CA ARG A 93 11.96 19.12 0.51
C ARG A 93 12.51 17.71 0.46
N GLU A 94 12.10 16.95 -0.55
CA GLU A 94 12.50 15.55 -0.73
C GLU A 94 14.03 15.37 -0.77
N ALA A 95 14.75 16.34 -1.37
CA ALA A 95 16.21 16.38 -1.41
C ALA A 95 16.87 16.39 -0.02
N ASP A 96 16.26 17.07 0.96
CA ASP A 96 16.82 17.26 2.30
C ASP A 96 16.63 16.01 3.18
N GLN A 97 15.82 15.04 2.72
CA GLN A 97 15.46 13.83 3.48
C GLN A 97 16.35 12.63 3.17
N GLY A 98 17.37 12.80 2.33
CA GLY A 98 18.28 11.73 1.92
C GLY A 98 17.71 10.83 0.82
N SER A 99 16.58 11.21 0.22
CA SER A 99 16.10 10.61 -1.02
C SER A 99 17.10 10.89 -2.15
N VAL A 100 17.35 9.89 -2.98
CA VAL A 100 18.28 10.01 -4.12
C VAL A 100 17.51 9.93 -5.44
N ARG A 101 18.05 10.54 -6.49
CA ARG A 101 17.49 10.38 -7.84
C ARG A 101 18.11 9.19 -8.57
N ASP A 102 17.36 8.60 -9.50
CA ASP A 102 17.85 7.56 -10.41
C ASP A 102 18.53 8.17 -11.66
N VAL A 103 18.96 7.31 -12.59
CA VAL A 103 19.64 7.72 -13.84
C VAL A 103 18.73 8.52 -14.79
N ARG A 104 17.42 8.51 -14.56
CA ARG A 104 16.41 9.29 -15.30
C ARG A 104 15.98 10.54 -14.53
N SER A 105 16.72 10.89 -13.47
CA SER A 105 16.44 12.02 -12.58
C SER A 105 15.10 11.93 -11.84
N ARG A 106 14.52 10.75 -11.69
CA ARG A 106 13.32 10.52 -10.87
C ARG A 106 13.72 10.25 -9.43
N TRP A 107 12.93 10.65 -8.44
CA TRP A 107 13.17 10.22 -7.05
C TRP A 107 13.09 8.68 -6.94
N LYS A 108 14.00 8.04 -6.20
CA LYS A 108 14.00 6.58 -5.99
C LYS A 108 12.92 6.17 -4.98
N LYS A 109 11.66 6.36 -5.38
CA LYS A 109 10.44 6.00 -4.67
C LYS A 109 9.40 5.55 -5.67
N CYS A 110 8.55 4.63 -5.24
CA CYS A 110 7.45 4.13 -6.04
C CYS A 110 6.18 4.18 -5.19
N ILE A 111 5.14 4.83 -5.70
CA ILE A 111 3.79 4.66 -5.17
C ILE A 111 3.12 3.58 -6.01
N VAL A 112 2.39 2.69 -5.35
CA VAL A 112 1.56 1.68 -5.99
C VAL A 112 0.11 1.92 -5.59
N ALA A 113 -0.73 2.25 -6.57
CA ALA A 113 -2.17 2.41 -6.37
C ALA A 113 -2.89 1.10 -6.67
N ILE A 114 -3.57 0.59 -5.63
CA ILE A 114 -4.40 -0.61 -5.71
C ILE A 114 -5.75 -0.33 -5.04
N ASP A 115 -6.84 -0.58 -5.76
CA ASP A 115 -8.18 -0.36 -5.24
C ASP A 115 -8.71 -1.61 -4.53
N ALA A 116 -9.29 -1.44 -3.34
CA ALA A 116 -9.95 -2.51 -2.60
C ALA A 116 -11.44 -2.63 -2.98
N THR A 117 -12.04 -3.79 -2.74
CA THR A 117 -13.50 -3.95 -2.86
C THR A 117 -14.20 -3.24 -1.71
N HIS A 118 -15.26 -2.49 -2.00
CA HIS A 118 -16.15 -1.95 -0.97
C HIS A 118 -17.20 -2.99 -0.56
N PHE A 119 -17.11 -3.47 0.68
CA PHE A 119 -18.01 -4.50 1.20
C PHE A 119 -19.25 -3.91 1.87
N LYS A 120 -20.43 -4.17 1.31
CA LYS A 120 -21.71 -3.87 1.99
C LYS A 120 -22.06 -4.87 3.08
N ASN A 121 -21.65 -6.13 2.89
CA ASN A 121 -21.82 -7.21 3.85
C ASN A 121 -20.45 -7.68 4.34
N ALA A 122 -20.24 -7.64 5.66
CA ALA A 122 -18.97 -8.00 6.27
C ALA A 122 -18.58 -9.47 6.07
N SER A 123 -19.52 -10.40 5.90
CA SER A 123 -19.16 -11.81 5.69
C SER A 123 -18.74 -12.11 4.24
N ALA A 124 -19.13 -11.28 3.27
CA ALA A 124 -18.85 -11.51 1.86
C ALA A 124 -17.34 -11.53 1.56
N GLN A 125 -16.53 -10.76 2.30
CA GLN A 125 -15.08 -10.68 2.08
C GLN A 125 -14.33 -12.00 2.31
N PHE A 126 -14.94 -12.97 2.98
CA PHE A 126 -14.37 -14.30 3.21
C PHE A 126 -14.76 -15.32 2.12
N GLN A 127 -15.53 -14.93 1.11
CA GLN A 127 -15.84 -15.79 -0.03
C GLN A 127 -14.66 -15.82 -1.00
N ASP A 128 -14.38 -17.00 -1.57
CA ASP A 128 -13.28 -17.24 -2.51
C ASP A 128 -13.13 -16.16 -3.57
N THR A 129 -14.22 -15.78 -4.24
CA THR A 129 -14.22 -14.75 -5.29
C THR A 129 -13.56 -13.45 -4.84
N TYR A 130 -13.83 -13.01 -3.61
CA TYR A 130 -13.25 -11.80 -3.05
C TYR A 130 -11.84 -12.04 -2.52
N LEU A 131 -11.57 -13.17 -1.87
CA LEU A 131 -10.21 -13.52 -1.44
C LEU A 131 -9.23 -13.54 -2.62
N TYR A 132 -9.58 -14.21 -3.72
CA TYR A 132 -8.79 -14.24 -4.94
C TYR A 132 -8.65 -12.86 -5.56
N ARG A 133 -9.73 -12.08 -5.66
CA ARG A 133 -9.67 -10.72 -6.23
C ARG A 133 -8.70 -9.85 -5.46
N GLU A 134 -8.79 -9.84 -4.13
CA GLU A 134 -7.96 -8.98 -3.29
C GLU A 134 -6.50 -9.42 -3.24
N LEU A 135 -6.25 -10.74 -3.21
CA LEU A 135 -4.91 -11.30 -3.31
C LEU A 135 -4.26 -10.98 -4.65
N ASN A 136 -4.97 -11.18 -5.75
CA ASN A 136 -4.46 -10.90 -7.09
C ASN A 136 -4.19 -9.40 -7.29
N LYS A 137 -5.09 -8.52 -6.83
CA LYS A 137 -4.91 -7.07 -6.89
C LYS A 137 -3.65 -6.63 -6.15
N ALA A 138 -3.46 -7.10 -4.92
CA ALA A 138 -2.26 -6.80 -4.15
C ALA A 138 -0.99 -7.36 -4.82
N PHE A 139 -1.03 -8.62 -5.28
CA PHE A 139 0.10 -9.25 -5.97
C PHE A 139 0.51 -8.49 -7.24
N ILE A 140 -0.44 -8.10 -8.08
CA ILE A 140 -0.21 -7.33 -9.31
C ILE A 140 0.46 -5.99 -8.99
N GLY A 141 0.09 -5.34 -7.88
CA GLY A 141 0.75 -4.12 -7.45
C GLY A 141 2.18 -4.31 -6.95
N PHE A 142 2.51 -5.46 -6.36
CA PHE A 142 3.77 -5.67 -5.64
C PHE A 142 4.83 -6.43 -6.44
N THR A 143 4.43 -7.13 -7.50
CA THR A 143 5.33 -7.97 -8.31
C THR A 143 6.28 -7.14 -9.19
N ASP A 144 7.52 -7.61 -9.34
CA ASP A 144 8.48 -7.03 -10.30
C ASP A 144 8.02 -7.14 -11.76
N MET A 145 7.09 -8.04 -12.05
CA MET A 145 6.48 -8.16 -13.37
C MET A 145 5.67 -6.93 -13.77
N ALA A 146 5.26 -6.08 -12.82
CA ALA A 146 4.52 -4.85 -13.11
C ALA A 146 5.36 -3.81 -13.87
N ALA A 147 6.68 -3.88 -13.76
CA ALA A 147 7.61 -3.04 -14.53
C ALA A 147 8.94 -3.78 -14.77
N PRO A 148 9.01 -4.71 -15.73
CA PRO A 148 10.14 -5.64 -15.89
C PRO A 148 11.46 -4.94 -16.28
N TYR A 149 11.39 -3.68 -16.70
CA TYR A 149 12.55 -2.86 -17.07
C TYR A 149 12.91 -1.82 -15.99
N GLU A 150 12.25 -1.85 -14.84
CA GLU A 150 12.49 -0.95 -13.72
C GLU A 150 12.96 -1.75 -12.50
N SER A 151 13.95 -1.23 -11.77
CA SER A 151 14.38 -1.84 -10.51
C SER A 151 13.40 -1.43 -9.40
N LEU A 152 12.36 -2.23 -9.18
CA LEU A 152 11.35 -1.92 -8.19
C LEU A 152 11.83 -2.18 -6.75
N PRO A 153 11.28 -1.46 -5.75
CA PRO A 153 11.66 -1.63 -4.35
C PRO A 153 11.46 -3.05 -3.81
N CYS A 154 12.30 -3.50 -2.87
CA CYS A 154 12.16 -4.82 -2.22
C CYS A 154 11.20 -4.83 -1.02
N THR A 155 10.78 -3.66 -0.53
CA THR A 155 9.89 -3.53 0.63
C THR A 155 8.61 -2.79 0.25
N VAL A 156 7.47 -3.33 0.65
CA VAL A 156 6.15 -2.70 0.53
C VAL A 156 5.79 -2.06 1.87
N VAL A 157 5.59 -0.75 1.89
CA VAL A 157 5.05 -0.01 3.04
C VAL A 157 3.55 0.17 2.82
N SER A 158 2.76 -0.51 3.66
CA SER A 158 1.30 -0.53 3.57
C SER A 158 0.66 -0.47 4.96
N GLY A 159 -0.63 -0.76 5.04
CA GLY A 159 -1.40 -0.81 6.28
C GLY A 159 -2.80 -1.34 6.04
N ASN A 160 -3.79 -0.76 6.71
CA ASN A 160 -5.20 -1.15 6.69
C ASN A 160 -5.94 -0.86 5.36
N TRP A 161 -5.38 -1.32 4.24
CA TRP A 161 -5.89 -1.18 2.87
C TRP A 161 -7.34 -1.66 2.78
N GLY A 162 -8.24 -0.77 2.33
CA GLY A 162 -9.66 -1.05 2.17
C GLY A 162 -10.45 -1.25 3.46
N CYS A 163 -9.90 -0.99 4.64
CA CYS A 163 -10.56 -1.28 5.92
C CYS A 163 -11.32 -0.08 6.53
N GLY A 164 -11.17 1.12 5.96
CA GLY A 164 -11.89 2.32 6.37
C GLY A 164 -13.28 2.39 5.73
N ILE A 165 -13.45 3.36 4.83
CA ILE A 165 -14.72 3.56 4.08
C ILE A 165 -15.18 2.27 3.38
N PHE A 166 -14.24 1.43 2.93
CA PHE A 166 -14.52 0.22 2.17
C PHE A 166 -14.85 -1.01 3.03
N LYS A 167 -14.80 -0.88 4.37
CA LYS A 167 -15.31 -1.86 5.35
C LYS A 167 -14.66 -3.25 5.33
N GLY A 168 -13.44 -3.36 4.80
CA GLY A 168 -12.62 -4.56 4.91
C GLY A 168 -12.22 -4.87 6.35
N ASN A 169 -12.00 -6.16 6.64
CA ASN A 169 -11.46 -6.65 7.89
C ASN A 169 -9.94 -6.46 7.91
N LYS A 170 -9.42 -5.77 8.94
CA LYS A 170 -8.00 -5.43 9.06
C LYS A 170 -7.09 -6.66 9.09
N ALA A 171 -7.43 -7.67 9.88
CA ALA A 171 -6.62 -8.88 10.02
C ALA A 171 -6.57 -9.68 8.71
N LEU A 172 -7.71 -9.85 8.05
CA LEU A 172 -7.80 -10.50 6.75
C LEU A 172 -6.97 -9.76 5.69
N LYS A 173 -7.12 -8.43 5.60
CA LYS A 173 -6.40 -7.60 4.63
C LYS A 173 -4.89 -7.58 4.89
N ALA A 174 -4.46 -7.64 6.14
CA ALA A 174 -3.05 -7.80 6.48
C ALA A 174 -2.50 -9.14 5.99
N LEU A 175 -3.23 -10.24 6.21
CA LEU A 175 -2.82 -11.57 5.76
C LEU A 175 -2.77 -11.68 4.23
N ILE A 176 -3.75 -11.11 3.53
CA ILE A 176 -3.76 -11.03 2.06
C ILE A 176 -2.52 -10.29 1.53
N GLN A 177 -2.19 -9.14 2.12
CA GLN A 177 -1.01 -8.37 1.71
C GLN A 177 0.29 -9.09 2.04
N LEU A 178 0.36 -9.80 3.16
CA LEU A 178 1.50 -10.63 3.53
C LEU A 178 1.71 -11.75 2.51
N MET A 179 0.65 -12.46 2.12
CA MET A 179 0.70 -13.50 1.08
C MET A 179 1.14 -12.93 -0.27
N ALA A 180 0.58 -11.79 -0.68
CA ALA A 180 0.95 -11.11 -1.92
C ALA A 180 2.44 -10.71 -1.94
N CYS A 181 2.94 -10.12 -0.85
CA CYS A 181 4.35 -9.74 -0.71
C CYS A 181 5.26 -10.99 -0.73
N ALA A 182 4.91 -12.03 0.03
CA ALA A 182 5.67 -13.28 0.07
C ALA A 182 5.75 -13.94 -1.31
N GLN A 183 4.66 -13.92 -2.08
CA GLN A 183 4.62 -14.43 -3.45
C GLN A 183 5.41 -13.54 -4.43
N ALA A 184 5.38 -12.21 -4.24
CA ALA A 184 6.14 -11.24 -5.02
C ALA A 184 7.62 -11.14 -4.64
N GLY A 185 8.08 -11.86 -3.60
CA GLY A 185 9.45 -11.78 -3.10
C GLY A 185 9.77 -10.46 -2.40
N LYS A 186 8.77 -9.80 -1.80
CA LYS A 186 8.90 -8.51 -1.11
C LYS A 186 8.74 -8.67 0.40
N ALA A 187 9.41 -7.81 1.16
CA ALA A 187 9.12 -7.61 2.58
C ALA A 187 7.91 -6.70 2.76
N LEU A 188 7.17 -6.86 3.87
CA LEU A 188 6.02 -6.01 4.20
C LEU A 188 6.31 -5.20 5.46
N ALA A 189 6.34 -3.88 5.33
CA ALA A 189 6.27 -2.94 6.44
C ALA A 189 4.81 -2.51 6.62
N TYR A 190 4.16 -2.95 7.69
CA TYR A 190 2.74 -2.76 7.94
C TYR A 190 2.48 -1.70 9.01
N SER A 191 1.66 -0.70 8.67
CA SER A 191 1.17 0.28 9.63
C SER A 191 -0.22 -0.08 10.13
N THR A 192 -0.32 -0.27 11.44
CA THR A 192 -1.58 -0.48 12.16
C THR A 192 -2.28 0.83 12.54
N PHE A 193 -1.61 1.97 12.29
CA PHE A 193 -2.06 3.30 12.71
C PHE A 193 -2.29 3.41 14.22
N GLN A 194 -1.29 2.98 15.01
CA GLN A 194 -1.29 3.00 16.48
C GLN A 194 -2.27 2.01 17.14
N ASP A 195 -2.80 1.04 16.38
CA ASP A 195 -3.60 -0.06 16.91
C ASP A 195 -2.69 -1.17 17.45
N GLU A 196 -2.26 -1.02 18.71
CA GLU A 196 -1.35 -1.96 19.38
C GLU A 196 -1.93 -3.38 19.51
N SER A 197 -3.26 -3.49 19.64
CA SER A 197 -3.93 -4.78 19.73
C SER A 197 -3.80 -5.54 18.42
N LEU A 198 -4.10 -4.87 17.31
CA LEU A 198 -3.93 -5.42 15.97
C LEU A 198 -2.46 -5.76 15.71
N GLU A 199 -1.51 -4.91 16.10
CA GLU A 199 -0.09 -5.18 15.93
C GLU A 199 0.34 -6.47 16.63
N LYS A 200 -0.03 -6.63 17.90
CA LYS A 200 0.26 -7.85 18.68
C LYS A 200 -0.38 -9.09 18.05
N GLU A 201 -1.63 -8.98 17.59
CA GLU A 201 -2.33 -10.06 16.93
C GLU A 201 -1.66 -10.49 15.63
N LEU A 202 -1.35 -9.52 14.75
CA LEU A 202 -0.67 -9.77 13.48
C LEU A 202 0.73 -10.34 13.68
N LYS A 203 1.48 -9.84 14.68
CA LYS A 203 2.80 -10.37 15.02
C LYS A 203 2.71 -11.83 15.44
N ARG A 204 1.80 -12.16 16.37
CA ARG A 204 1.57 -13.53 16.82
C ARG A 204 1.19 -14.46 15.67
N THR A 205 0.30 -14.01 14.80
CA THR A 205 -0.13 -14.79 13.63
C THR A 205 1.04 -15.03 12.67
N TYR A 206 1.85 -14.01 12.38
CA TYR A 206 3.05 -14.14 11.56
C TYR A 206 4.06 -15.12 12.16
N ASP A 207 4.37 -14.98 13.46
CA ASP A 207 5.34 -15.84 14.14
C ASP A 207 4.87 -17.31 14.12
N ASN A 208 3.57 -17.57 14.28
CA ASN A 208 2.99 -18.91 14.14
C ASN A 208 3.09 -19.48 12.72
N LEU A 209 2.84 -18.65 11.69
CA LEU A 209 2.96 -19.05 10.29
C LEU A 209 4.42 -19.38 9.91
N VAL A 210 5.36 -18.59 10.39
CA VAL A 210 6.80 -18.83 10.18
C VAL A 210 7.25 -20.09 10.91
N ALA A 211 6.87 -20.25 12.19
CA ALA A 211 7.23 -21.42 13.00
C ALA A 211 6.67 -22.74 12.43
N SER A 212 5.56 -22.69 11.70
CA SER A 212 4.94 -23.85 11.05
C SER A 212 5.40 -24.09 9.61
N GLU A 213 6.36 -23.30 9.10
CA GLU A 213 6.81 -23.34 7.70
C GLU A 213 5.62 -23.27 6.71
N CYS A 214 4.62 -22.45 7.06
CA CYS A 214 3.42 -22.29 6.25
C CYS A 214 3.77 -21.61 4.92
N THR A 215 3.43 -22.24 3.80
CA THR A 215 3.58 -21.64 2.48
C THR A 215 2.35 -20.80 2.14
N VAL A 216 2.47 -19.88 1.18
CA VAL A 216 1.31 -19.10 0.67
C VAL A 216 0.17 -20.03 0.24
N GLY A 217 0.49 -21.12 -0.45
CA GLY A 217 -0.52 -22.12 -0.86
C GLY A 217 -1.20 -22.80 0.32
N LYS A 218 -0.47 -23.18 1.37
CA LYS A 218 -1.08 -23.74 2.59
C LYS A 218 -1.96 -22.71 3.29
N CYS A 219 -1.49 -21.47 3.42
CA CYS A 219 -2.22 -20.40 4.09
C CYS A 219 -3.55 -20.03 3.39
N PHE A 220 -3.64 -20.22 2.08
CA PHE A 220 -4.83 -19.87 1.30
C PHE A 220 -5.90 -20.98 1.26
N ILE A 221 -5.52 -22.24 1.51
CA ILE A 221 -6.40 -23.41 1.40
C ILE A 221 -7.19 -23.68 2.71
N TYR A 222 -6.72 -23.16 3.84
CA TYR A 222 -7.38 -23.27 5.15
C TYR A 222 -8.23 -22.03 5.47
#